data_AF-A0A3N9TMY2-F1
#
_entry.id   AF-A0A3N9TMY2-F1
#
_cell.length_a   1.000
_cell.length_b   1.000
_cell.length_c   1.000
_cell.angle_alpha   90.00
_cell.angle_beta   90.00
_cell.angle_gamma   90.00
#
_symmetry.space_group_name_H-M   'P 1'
#
loop_
_entity.id
_entity.type
_entity.pdbx_description
1 polymer ?
#
loop_
_entity_poly.entity_id
_entity_poly.type
_entity_poly.pdbx_seq_one_letter_code
_entity_poly.pdbx_strand_id
1 'polypeptide(L)'
;MEKKIEFIDGSTATVDTTVLAKTLLTLQNDGVIDGAFFKGFMKEEVDMSPLPLLQAVYAAYIQHNGKKGSKSYDEFLESYVLDMEVDMIVYFAVITKQGRNTLAEKFEKKTGKAGVKK
;
A
#
# COMPACT_ATOMS: atom_id res chain seq x y z
N MET A 1 3.01 9.97 4.61
CA MET A 1 2.67 10.46 5.98
C MET A 1 2.64 9.23 6.84
N GLU A 2 3.24 9.28 8.03
CA GLU A 2 3.30 8.11 8.89
C GLU A 2 2.04 8.00 9.75
N LYS A 3 1.54 6.78 9.89
CA LYS A 3 0.45 6.42 10.81
C LYS A 3 0.89 5.23 11.66
N LYS A 4 0.32 5.09 12.84
CA LYS A 4 0.51 3.91 13.69
C LYS A 4 -0.67 2.98 13.53
N ILE A 5 -0.37 1.69 13.52
CA ILE A 5 -1.34 0.60 13.54
C ILE A 5 -1.04 -0.29 14.74
N GLU A 6 -2.07 -0.96 15.26
CA GLU A 6 -1.97 -1.82 16.43
C GLU A 6 -2.27 -3.28 16.07
N PHE A 7 -1.63 -4.20 16.79
CA PHE A 7 -1.88 -5.63 16.70
C PHE A 7 -2.49 -6.15 18.01
N ILE A 8 -3.17 -7.29 17.96
CA ILE A 8 -3.88 -7.91 19.08
C ILE A 8 -2.97 -8.24 20.28
N ASP A 9 -1.66 -8.34 20.07
CA ASP A 9 -0.65 -8.55 21.12
C ASP A 9 -0.25 -7.23 21.83
N GLY A 10 -0.88 -6.11 21.48
CA GLY A 10 -0.58 -4.77 21.96
C GLY A 10 0.66 -4.15 21.32
N SER A 11 1.31 -4.83 20.36
CA SER A 11 2.42 -4.24 19.61
C SER A 11 1.89 -3.25 18.58
N THR A 12 2.72 -2.25 18.25
CA THR A 12 2.37 -1.24 17.24
C THR A 12 3.39 -1.22 16.12
N ALA A 13 2.94 -0.99 14.89
CA ALA A 13 3.81 -0.70 13.75
C ALA A 13 3.52 0.66 13.14
N THR A 14 4.51 1.19 12.42
CA THR A 14 4.34 2.40 11.62
C THR A 14 4.06 2.01 10.17
N VAL A 15 3.14 2.72 9.53
CA VAL A 15 2.82 2.57 8.10
C VAL A 15 3.07 3.89 7.39
N ASP A 16 3.58 3.83 6.15
CA ASP A 16 3.74 5.01 5.29
C ASP A 16 2.63 5.07 4.25
N THR A 17 1.80 6.12 4.32
CA THR A 17 0.71 6.35 3.38
C THR A 17 1.19 6.61 1.94
N THR A 18 2.48 6.87 1.72
CA THR A 18 3.08 7.01 0.39
C THR A 18 3.67 5.69 -0.09
N VAL A 19 2.80 4.77 -0.49
CA VAL A 19 3.20 3.46 -1.01
C VAL A 19 3.83 3.59 -2.40
N LEU A 20 4.95 2.91 -2.66
CA LEU A 20 5.59 2.90 -3.98
C LEU A 20 4.87 1.95 -4.95
N ALA A 21 4.82 2.29 -6.25
CA ALA A 21 4.21 1.46 -7.29
C ALA A 21 4.91 0.10 -7.38
N LYS A 22 6.23 0.08 -7.12
CA LYS A 22 7.01 -1.16 -7.00
C LYS A 22 6.48 -2.06 -5.87
N THR A 23 6.07 -1.49 -4.75
CA THR A 23 5.52 -2.24 -3.61
C THR A 23 4.18 -2.85 -4.00
N LEU A 24 3.30 -2.07 -4.64
CA LEU A 24 2.02 -2.56 -5.15
C LEU A 24 2.21 -3.69 -6.17
N LEU A 25 3.10 -3.52 -7.15
CA LEU A 25 3.41 -4.56 -8.15
C LEU A 25 4.01 -5.82 -7.53
N THR A 26 4.88 -5.65 -6.53
CA THR A 26 5.48 -6.80 -5.83
C THR A 26 4.39 -7.59 -5.12
N LEU A 27 3.51 -6.92 -4.36
CA LEU A 27 2.41 -7.54 -3.63
C LEU A 27 1.35 -8.16 -4.56
N GLN A 28 1.13 -7.57 -5.74
CA GLN A 28 0.28 -8.17 -6.76
C GLN A 28 0.90 -9.47 -7.29
N ASN A 29 2.19 -9.47 -7.60
CA ASN A 29 2.90 -10.67 -8.07
C ASN A 29 2.97 -11.76 -6.98
N ASP A 30 3.00 -11.36 -5.71
CA ASP A 30 2.93 -12.28 -4.57
C ASP A 30 1.49 -12.79 -4.29
N GLY A 31 0.48 -12.30 -5.02
CA GLY A 31 -0.92 -12.67 -4.83
C GLY A 31 -1.62 -12.03 -3.62
N VAL A 32 -0.96 -11.08 -2.95
CA VAL A 32 -1.51 -10.35 -1.79
C VAL A 32 -2.53 -9.29 -2.23
N ILE A 33 -2.19 -8.56 -3.29
CA ILE A 33 -3.08 -7.55 -3.89
C ILE A 33 -3.80 -8.21 -5.07
N ASP A 34 -5.12 -8.14 -5.06
CA ASP A 34 -5.93 -8.65 -6.15
C ASP A 34 -6.15 -7.63 -7.28
N GLY A 35 -6.72 -8.11 -8.38
CA GLY A 35 -7.04 -7.27 -9.53
C GLY A 35 -8.14 -6.23 -9.26
N ALA A 36 -9.00 -6.42 -8.26
CA ALA A 36 -10.05 -5.47 -7.92
C ALA A 36 -9.47 -4.23 -7.22
N PHE A 37 -8.58 -4.44 -6.25
CA PHE A 37 -7.78 -3.36 -5.65
C PHE A 37 -6.98 -2.61 -6.70
N PHE A 38 -6.26 -3.32 -7.57
CA PHE A 38 -5.44 -2.69 -8.60
C PHE A 38 -6.31 -1.90 -9.61
N LYS A 39 -7.49 -2.41 -9.94
CA LYS A 39 -8.46 -1.71 -10.80
C LYS A 39 -9.01 -0.47 -10.11
N GLY A 40 -9.34 -0.51 -8.81
CA GLY A 40 -9.75 0.66 -8.02
C GLY A 40 -8.64 1.72 -7.96
N PHE A 41 -7.41 1.28 -7.68
CA PHE A 41 -6.20 2.12 -7.72
C PHE A 41 -6.01 2.81 -9.08
N MET A 42 -6.20 2.09 -10.18
CA MET A 42 -6.04 2.64 -11.54
C MET A 42 -7.22 3.54 -11.96
N LYS A 43 -8.45 3.24 -11.52
CA LYS A 43 -9.67 3.92 -11.96
C LYS A 43 -10.15 5.06 -11.06
N GLU A 44 -9.52 5.31 -9.93
CA GLU A 44 -10.02 6.26 -8.90
C GLU A 44 -11.36 5.84 -8.30
N GLU A 45 -11.75 4.58 -8.46
CA GLU A 45 -12.97 4.04 -7.87
C GLU A 45 -12.66 3.65 -6.43
N VAL A 46 -13.37 4.28 -5.49
CA VAL A 46 -13.26 3.99 -4.06
C VAL A 46 -14.05 2.72 -3.80
N ASP A 47 -13.35 1.62 -3.57
CA ASP A 47 -13.94 0.37 -3.11
C ASP A 47 -13.70 0.24 -1.60
N MET A 48 -14.74 0.55 -0.81
CA MET A 48 -14.69 0.46 0.64
C MET A 48 -14.97 -0.96 1.17
N SER A 49 -14.90 -1.98 0.31
CA SER A 49 -14.95 -3.34 0.81
C SER A 49 -13.73 -3.62 1.72
N PRO A 50 -13.89 -4.48 2.76
CA PRO A 50 -12.84 -4.68 3.76
C PRO A 50 -11.52 -5.17 3.17
N LEU A 51 -11.56 -5.95 2.09
CA LEU A 51 -10.37 -6.56 1.51
C LEU A 51 -9.44 -5.54 0.82
N PRO A 52 -9.90 -4.70 -0.12
CA PRO A 52 -9.10 -3.60 -0.66
C PRO A 52 -8.56 -2.63 0.40
N LEU A 53 -9.35 -2.34 1.43
CA LEU A 53 -8.92 -1.50 2.55
C LEU A 53 -7.70 -2.11 3.26
N LEU A 54 -7.81 -3.37 3.67
CA LEU A 54 -6.73 -4.12 4.34
C LEU A 54 -5.49 -4.29 3.45
N GLN A 55 -5.67 -4.50 2.15
CA GLN A 55 -4.57 -4.58 1.17
C GLN A 55 -3.79 -3.26 1.07
N ALA A 56 -4.46 -2.08 1.12
CA ALA A 56 -3.76 -0.79 1.16
C ALA A 56 -2.94 -0.62 2.44
N VAL A 57 -3.53 -0.97 3.59
CA VAL A 57 -2.87 -0.85 4.89
C VAL A 57 -1.64 -1.75 4.96
N TYR A 58 -1.78 -3.00 4.49
CA TYR A 58 -0.66 -3.93 4.40
C TYR A 58 0.43 -3.45 3.45
N ALA A 59 0.07 -2.84 2.32
CA ALA A 59 1.06 -2.25 1.41
C ALA A 59 1.84 -1.10 2.06
N ALA A 60 1.17 -0.24 2.83
CA ALA A 60 1.77 0.84 3.61
C ALA A 60 2.66 0.32 4.75
N TYR A 61 2.27 -0.80 5.36
CA TYR A 61 3.04 -1.50 6.39
C TYR A 61 4.34 -2.11 5.83
N ILE A 62 4.26 -2.90 4.76
CA ILE A 62 5.44 -3.55 4.13
C ILE A 62 6.41 -2.52 3.55
N GLN A 63 5.88 -1.44 2.98
CA GLN A 63 6.65 -0.30 2.47
C GLN A 63 7.58 0.28 3.53
N HIS A 64 7.05 0.51 4.74
CA HIS A 64 7.78 1.16 5.83
C HIS A 64 8.74 0.21 6.55
N ASN A 65 8.28 -1.01 6.87
CA ASN A 65 9.01 -1.94 7.74
C ASN A 65 9.88 -2.93 6.95
N GLY A 66 9.66 -3.04 5.63
CA GLY A 66 10.37 -3.98 4.75
C GLY A 66 9.91 -5.43 4.94
N LYS A 67 9.90 -6.20 3.85
CA LYS A 67 9.41 -7.60 3.85
C LYS A 67 10.02 -8.50 4.94
N LYS A 68 11.31 -8.37 5.24
CA LYS A 68 11.99 -9.24 6.21
C LYS A 68 11.67 -8.92 7.67
N GLY A 69 11.24 -7.68 7.96
CA GLY A 69 10.88 -7.23 9.31
C GLY A 69 9.37 -7.18 9.54
N SER A 70 8.59 -7.65 8.56
CA SER A 70 7.13 -7.57 8.59
C SER A 70 6.53 -8.97 8.66
N LYS A 71 5.40 -9.06 9.36
CA LYS A 71 4.48 -10.21 9.29
C LYS A 71 4.09 -10.49 7.83
N SER A 72 3.92 -11.75 7.47
CA SER A 72 3.27 -12.14 6.21
C SER A 72 1.84 -11.60 6.15
N TYR A 73 1.21 -11.68 4.98
CA TYR A 73 -0.14 -11.11 4.82
C TYR A 73 -1.16 -11.82 5.71
N ASP A 74 -1.11 -13.15 5.78
CA ASP A 74 -2.02 -13.94 6.61
C ASP A 74 -1.79 -13.64 8.11
N GLU A 75 -0.52 -13.64 8.56
CA GLU A 75 -0.17 -13.27 9.94
C GLU A 75 -0.57 -11.82 10.29
N PHE A 76 -0.51 -10.92 9.31
CA PHE A 76 -0.99 -9.56 9.46
C PHE A 76 -2.50 -9.55 9.67
N LEU A 77 -3.28 -10.25 8.82
CA LEU A 77 -4.74 -10.32 8.96
C LEU A 77 -5.21 -10.97 10.26
N GLU A 78 -4.47 -11.97 10.74
CA GLU A 78 -4.78 -12.66 12.00
C GLU A 78 -4.54 -11.79 13.24
N SER A 79 -3.57 -10.86 13.16
CA SER A 79 -3.14 -10.07 14.30
C SER A 79 -3.51 -8.60 14.23
N TYR A 80 -3.92 -8.07 13.08
CA TYR A 80 -4.20 -6.65 12.91
C TYR A 80 -5.51 -6.25 13.58
N VAL A 81 -5.48 -5.18 14.37
CA VAL A 81 -6.68 -4.56 14.95
C VAL A 81 -7.17 -3.49 13.97
N LEU A 82 -8.29 -3.78 13.30
CA LEU A 82 -8.95 -2.84 12.39
C LEU A 82 -9.23 -1.50 13.08
N ASP A 83 -8.70 -0.43 12.49
CA ASP A 83 -8.94 0.96 12.90
C ASP A 83 -9.45 1.71 11.68
N MET A 84 -10.77 1.79 11.54
CA MET A 84 -11.39 2.38 10.35
C MET A 84 -11.00 3.84 10.10
N GLU A 85 -10.63 4.60 11.14
CA GLU A 85 -10.18 5.98 10.97
C GLU A 85 -8.81 6.02 10.30
N VAL A 86 -7.86 5.22 10.81
CA VAL A 86 -6.52 5.10 10.23
C VAL A 86 -6.57 4.42 8.86
N ASP A 87 -7.33 3.34 8.74
CA ASP A 87 -7.42 2.51 7.54
C ASP A 87 -7.95 3.31 6.35
N MET A 88 -9.01 4.09 6.55
CA MET A 88 -9.55 4.94 5.49
C MET A 88 -8.56 6.01 5.06
N ILE A 89 -7.85 6.65 6.01
CA ILE A 89 -6.81 7.65 5.68
C ILE A 89 -5.71 7.01 4.84
N VAL A 90 -5.24 5.81 5.23
CA VAL A 90 -4.21 5.08 4.52
C VAL A 90 -4.70 4.70 3.12
N TYR A 91 -5.88 4.12 3.01
CA TYR A 91 -6.48 3.72 1.74
C TYR A 91 -6.60 4.88 0.77
N PHE A 92 -7.23 5.99 1.19
CA PHE A 92 -7.36 7.18 0.34
C PHE A 92 -5.99 7.73 -0.07
N ALA A 93 -5.03 7.79 0.83
CA ALA A 93 -3.70 8.27 0.49
C ALA A 93 -2.98 7.37 -0.54
N VAL A 94 -3.22 6.06 -0.49
CA VAL A 94 -2.70 5.09 -1.47
C VAL A 94 -3.40 5.24 -2.82
N ILE A 95 -4.73 5.35 -2.88
CA ILE A 95 -5.49 5.32 -4.14
C ILE A 95 -5.68 6.70 -4.82
N THR A 96 -5.51 7.82 -4.10
CA THR A 96 -5.82 9.15 -4.64
C THR A 96 -4.76 9.69 -5.61
N LYS A 97 -5.18 10.71 -6.39
CA LYS A 97 -4.43 11.39 -7.45
C LYS A 97 -3.08 11.99 -7.00
N GLN A 98 -2.96 12.43 -5.75
CA GLN A 98 -1.68 12.89 -5.19
C GLN A 98 -0.67 11.75 -4.98
N GLY A 99 -1.14 10.60 -4.47
CA GLY A 99 -0.33 9.38 -4.38
C GLY A 99 0.15 8.94 -5.76
N ARG A 100 -0.75 8.95 -6.75
CA ARG A 100 -0.45 8.57 -8.14
C ARG A 100 0.49 9.52 -8.87
N ASN A 101 0.34 10.84 -8.75
CA ASN A 101 1.24 11.79 -9.39
C ASN A 101 2.67 11.67 -8.81
N THR A 102 2.77 11.57 -7.48
CA THR A 102 4.06 11.37 -6.81
C THR A 102 4.71 10.04 -7.21
N LEU A 103 3.91 9.01 -7.44
CA LEU A 103 4.34 7.69 -7.89
C LEU A 103 4.78 7.67 -9.34
N ALA A 104 3.95 8.19 -10.24
CA ALA A 104 4.22 8.28 -11.67
C ALA A 104 5.52 9.07 -11.89
N GLU A 105 5.67 10.23 -11.26
CA GLU A 105 6.91 11.02 -11.33
C GLU A 105 8.14 10.26 -10.80
N LYS A 106 8.01 9.56 -9.67
CA LYS A 106 9.12 8.78 -9.08
C LYS A 106 9.44 7.53 -9.89
N PHE A 107 8.45 6.94 -10.54
CA PHE A 107 8.60 5.77 -11.39
C PHE A 107 9.24 6.16 -12.72
N GLU A 108 8.72 7.18 -13.40
CA GLU A 108 9.32 7.78 -14.60
C GLU A 108 10.75 8.25 -14.37
N LYS A 109 11.06 8.86 -13.21
CA LYS A 109 12.46 9.20 -12.87
C LYS A 109 13.37 7.97 -12.71
N LYS A 110 12.82 6.82 -12.29
CA LYS A 110 13.58 5.57 -12.08
C LYS A 110 13.65 4.69 -13.34
N THR A 111 12.67 4.77 -14.23
CA THR A 111 12.58 3.93 -15.44
C THR A 111 12.87 4.70 -16.74
N GLY A 112 12.78 6.04 -16.73
CA GLY A 112 12.88 6.92 -17.90
C GLY A 112 14.26 7.56 -18.15
N LYS A 113 15.36 7.03 -17.61
CA LYS A 113 16.73 7.38 -18.04
C LYS A 113 17.53 6.19 -18.56
N ALA A 114 16.86 5.22 -19.18
CA ALA A 114 17.49 4.24 -20.05
C ALA A 114 16.82 4.30 -21.44
N GLY A 115 17.34 5.16 -22.32
CA GLY A 115 16.88 5.40 -23.69
C GLY A 115 15.82 6.51 -23.75
N VAL A 116 16.00 7.64 -24.43
CA VAL A 116 16.44 7.79 -25.81
C VAL A 116 17.22 9.11 -25.95
N LYS A 117 18.48 9.03 -26.38
CA LYS A 117 19.08 10.08 -27.22
C LYS A 117 18.45 9.94 -28.60
N LYS A 118 17.77 10.98 -29.07
CA LYS A 118 17.73 11.33 -30.49
C LYS A 118 17.63 12.84 -30.59
#